data_AF-A0A4Q3LGH6-F1
#
_entry.id   AF-A0A4Q3LGH6-F1
#
_cell.length_a   1.000
_cell.length_b   1.000
_cell.length_c   1.000
_cell.angle_alpha   90.00
_cell.angle_beta   90.00
_cell.angle_gamma   90.00
#
_symmetry.space_group_name_H-M   'P 1'
#
loop_
_entity.id
_entity.type
_entity.pdbx_description
1 polymer ?
#
loop_
_entity_poly.entity_id
_entity_poly.type
_entity_poly.pdbx_seq_one_letter_code
_entity_poly.pdbx_strand_id
1 'polypeptide(L)'
;FFGDAYVIKGVAGAILWKLLRDHAAQARTEFTNRELRLDPALRLPDVTDNLEARLLLLQRRLGEQGAGVRIEKTGRGRFRLIVPGPVELVPS
;
A
#
# COMPACT_ATOMS: atom_id res chain seq x y z
N PHE A 1 13.58 -4.94 6.25
CA PHE A 1 14.27 -4.43 5.04
C PHE A 1 13.48 -4.85 3.81
N PHE A 2 12.84 -3.92 3.08
CA PHE A 2 12.28 -4.19 1.73
C PHE A 2 13.37 -4.01 0.63
N GLY A 3 14.64 -3.97 1.04
CA GLY A 3 15.76 -3.35 0.31
C GLY A 3 16.27 -4.07 -0.93
N ASP A 4 15.58 -5.09 -1.43
CA ASP A 4 15.79 -5.57 -2.80
C ASP A 4 14.59 -6.40 -3.30
N ALA A 5 13.43 -6.24 -2.66
CA ALA A 5 12.23 -6.93 -3.08
C ALA A 5 11.68 -6.25 -4.34
N TYR A 6 12.26 -6.61 -5.48
CA TYR A 6 11.75 -6.49 -6.86
C TYR A 6 10.27 -6.95 -7.05
N VAL A 7 9.56 -7.28 -5.97
CA VAL A 7 8.30 -8.02 -5.90
C VAL A 7 7.08 -7.10 -6.05
N ILE A 8 7.20 -5.80 -5.81
CA ILE A 8 6.08 -4.86 -5.98
C ILE A 8 6.50 -3.65 -6.82
N LYS A 9 6.71 -3.87 -8.12
CA LYS A 9 7.00 -2.80 -9.09
C LYS A 9 5.72 -2.08 -9.56
N GLY A 10 5.90 -0.85 -10.02
CA GLY A 10 4.82 -0.03 -10.57
C GLY A 10 3.84 0.45 -9.50
N VAL A 11 2.57 0.58 -9.88
CA VAL A 11 1.54 1.22 -9.06
C VAL A 11 1.35 0.57 -7.68
N ALA A 12 1.42 -0.77 -7.56
CA ALA A 12 1.24 -1.43 -6.27
C ALA A 12 2.36 -1.06 -5.27
N GLY A 13 3.58 -0.80 -5.77
CA GLY A 13 4.71 -0.36 -4.95
C GLY A 13 4.53 1.08 -4.52
N ALA A 14 4.07 1.95 -5.43
CA ALA A 14 3.71 3.33 -5.12
C ALA A 14 2.61 3.42 -4.05
N ILE A 15 1.58 2.56 -4.14
CA ILE A 15 0.54 2.45 -3.11
C ILE A 15 1.17 2.08 -1.77
N LEU A 16 1.92 0.96 -1.70
CA LEU A 16 2.54 0.52 -0.45
C LEU A 16 3.43 1.61 0.17
N TRP A 17 4.27 2.26 -0.65
CA TRP A 17 5.15 3.33 -0.21
C TRP A 17 4.38 4.51 0.39
N LYS A 18 3.30 4.95 -0.28
CA LYS A 18 2.42 5.99 0.26
C LYS A 18 1.86 5.59 1.62
N LEU A 19 1.30 4.39 1.75
CA LEU A 19 0.68 3.93 2.99
C LEU A 19 1.70 3.90 4.14
N LEU A 20 2.89 3.36 3.88
CA LEU A 20 3.95 3.28 4.89
C LEU A 20 4.49 4.66 5.28
N ARG A 21 4.64 5.59 4.32
CA ARG A 21 5.04 6.96 4.59
C ARG A 21 4.00 7.71 5.43
N ASP A 22 2.72 7.59 5.08
CA ASP A 22 1.63 8.22 5.82
C ASP A 22 1.54 7.62 7.25
N HIS A 23 1.79 6.31 7.40
CA HIS A 23 1.89 5.64 8.69
C HIS A 23 3.09 6.14 9.52
N ALA A 24 4.28 6.22 8.93
CA ALA A 24 5.48 6.67 9.63
C ALA A 24 5.40 8.14 10.06
N ALA A 25 4.76 8.99 9.25
CA ALA A 25 4.64 10.42 9.53
C ALA A 25 3.52 10.76 10.53
N GLN A 26 2.40 10.01 10.51
CA GLN A 26 1.17 10.40 11.21
C GLN A 26 0.53 9.27 12.03
N ALA A 27 1.20 8.13 12.18
CA ALA A 27 0.62 6.89 12.75
C ALA A 27 -0.68 6.46 12.07
N ARG A 28 -0.91 6.90 10.83
CA ARG A 28 -2.14 6.64 10.09
C ARG A 28 -2.24 5.16 9.72
N THR A 29 -3.41 4.57 9.93
CA THR A 29 -3.66 3.15 9.60
C THR A 29 -4.86 2.94 8.69
N GLU A 30 -5.76 3.91 8.53
CA GLU A 30 -7.00 3.76 7.75
C GLU A 30 -6.99 4.57 6.47
N PHE A 31 -7.43 3.94 5.39
CA PHE A 31 -7.36 4.49 4.04
C PHE A 31 -8.59 4.14 3.20
N THR A 32 -8.82 4.91 2.13
CA THR A 32 -9.93 4.71 1.19
C THR A 32 -9.47 4.56 -0.25
N ASN A 33 -10.24 3.85 -1.06
CA ASN A 33 -9.99 3.77 -2.50
C ASN A 33 -10.11 5.16 -3.14
N ARG A 34 -11.04 6.00 -2.66
CA ARG A 34 -11.28 7.34 -3.20
C ARG A 34 -10.05 8.24 -3.04
N GLU A 35 -9.43 8.28 -1.87
CA GLU A 35 -8.24 9.12 -1.69
C GLU A 35 -7.04 8.60 -2.50
N LEU A 36 -6.87 7.28 -2.64
CA LEU A 36 -5.81 6.73 -3.50
C LEU A 36 -6.05 7.14 -4.96
N ARG A 37 -7.30 7.08 -5.43
CA ARG A 37 -7.69 7.53 -6.78
C ARG A 37 -7.38 9.00 -7.03
N LEU A 38 -7.50 9.83 -6.00
CA LEU A 38 -7.28 11.28 -6.07
C LEU A 38 -5.82 11.68 -5.82
N ASP A 39 -4.94 10.75 -5.43
CA ASP A 39 -3.54 11.06 -5.14
C ASP A 39 -2.71 11.07 -6.43
N PRO A 40 -2.25 12.25 -6.91
CA PRO A 40 -1.48 12.35 -8.14
C PRO A 40 -0.09 11.70 -8.03
N ALA A 41 0.43 11.50 -6.83
CA ALA A 41 1.73 10.85 -6.62
C ALA A 41 1.69 9.36 -7.00
N LEU A 42 0.50 8.73 -6.98
CA LEU A 42 0.34 7.32 -7.35
C LEU A 42 0.32 7.09 -8.87
N ARG A 43 0.15 8.16 -9.67
CA ARG A 43 0.10 8.13 -11.14
C ARG A 43 -0.77 6.97 -11.66
N LEU A 44 -1.99 6.89 -11.14
CA LEU A 44 -2.93 5.85 -11.56
C LEU A 44 -3.35 6.09 -13.02
N PRO A 45 -3.34 5.05 -13.89
CA PRO A 45 -3.72 5.21 -15.29
C PRO A 45 -5.23 5.47 -15.45
N ASP A 46 -5.60 6.37 -16.37
CA ASP A 46 -6.97 6.89 -16.54
C ASP A 46 -8.01 5.88 -17.05
N VAL A 47 -7.63 4.88 -17.87
CA VAL A 47 -8.62 4.22 -18.76
C VAL A 47 -9.43 3.06 -18.15
N THR A 48 -8.96 2.42 -17.08
CA THR A 48 -9.74 1.42 -16.32
C THR A 48 -9.19 1.37 -14.90
N ASP A 49 -9.86 2.01 -13.94
CA ASP A 49 -9.43 2.14 -12.55
C ASP A 49 -9.39 0.76 -11.85
N ASN A 50 -8.30 0.03 -12.07
CA ASN A 50 -8.04 -1.33 -11.58
C ASN A 50 -7.46 -1.32 -10.15
N LEU A 51 -7.70 -0.26 -9.38
CA LEU A 51 -7.18 -0.09 -8.04
C LEU A 51 -7.53 -1.28 -7.14
N GLU A 52 -8.76 -1.79 -7.17
CA GLU A 52 -9.15 -2.94 -6.35
C GLU A 52 -8.34 -4.20 -6.70
N ALA A 53 -8.10 -4.45 -7.98
CA ALA A 53 -7.26 -5.57 -8.41
C ALA A 53 -5.81 -5.39 -7.95
N ARG A 54 -5.27 -4.15 -8.00
CA ARG A 54 -3.92 -3.84 -7.51
C ARG A 54 -3.82 -3.99 -6.00
N LEU A 55 -4.81 -3.54 -5.24
CA LEU A 55 -4.88 -3.72 -3.79
C LEU A 55 -4.96 -5.21 -3.42
N LEU A 56 -5.75 -5.99 -4.16
CA LEU A 56 -5.84 -7.44 -3.96
C LEU A 56 -4.51 -8.14 -4.23
N LEU A 57 -3.82 -7.80 -5.32
CA LEU A 57 -2.48 -8.33 -5.62
C LEU A 57 -1.45 -7.92 -4.57
N LEU A 58 -1.49 -6.66 -4.13
CA LEU A 58 -0.63 -6.15 -3.08
C LEU A 58 -0.84 -6.93 -1.76
N GLN A 59 -2.09 -7.11 -1.35
CA GLN A 59 -2.44 -7.87 -0.16
C GLN A 59 -1.91 -9.31 -0.22
N ARG A 60 -2.06 -9.99 -1.36
CA ARG A 60 -1.54 -11.37 -1.56
C ARG A 60 -0.02 -11.42 -1.43
N ARG A 61 0.69 -10.52 -2.13
CA ARG A 61 2.16 -10.47 -2.10
C ARG A 61 2.71 -10.17 -0.70
N LEU A 62 2.06 -9.26 0.03
CA LEU A 62 2.43 -8.96 1.42
C LEU A 62 2.27 -10.18 2.33
N GLY A 63 1.22 -10.97 2.13
CA GLY A 63 0.98 -12.22 2.86
C GLY A 63 1.99 -13.31 2.51
N GLU A 64 2.22 -13.56 1.22
CA GLU A 64 3.16 -14.60 0.73
C GLU A 64 4.61 -14.36 1.18
N GLN A 65 5.04 -13.10 1.26
CA GLN A 65 6.42 -12.75 1.60
C GLN A 65 6.66 -12.65 3.12
N GLY A 66 5.63 -12.83 3.95
CA GLY A 66 5.77 -12.65 5.41
C GLY A 66 6.30 -11.26 5.79
N ALA A 67 5.95 -10.23 5.02
CA ALA A 67 6.62 -8.93 5.01
C ALA A 67 6.46 -8.10 6.30
N GLY A 68 5.81 -8.64 7.34
CA GLY A 68 5.51 -7.91 8.57
C GLY A 68 4.55 -6.74 8.37
N VAL A 69 3.93 -6.59 7.20
CA VAL A 69 2.95 -5.54 6.89
C VAL A 69 1.78 -6.19 6.16
N ARG A 70 0.56 -5.80 6.49
CA ARG A 70 -0.66 -6.35 5.86
C ARG A 70 -1.64 -5.23 5.52
N ILE A 71 -2.50 -5.50 4.54
CA ILE A 71 -3.64 -4.64 4.21
C ILE A 71 -4.91 -5.46 4.39
N GLU A 72 -5.88 -4.91 5.13
CA GLU A 72 -7.15 -5.57 5.44
C GLU A 72 -8.32 -4.72 4.98
N LYS A 73 -9.28 -5.30 4.26
CA LYS A 73 -10.50 -4.60 3.87
C LYS A 73 -11.38 -4.37 5.09
N THR A 74 -11.78 -3.13 5.34
CA THR A 74 -12.64 -2.73 6.49
C THR A 74 -14.04 -2.29 6.06
N GLY A 75 -14.29 -2.18 4.76
CA GLY A 75 -15.61 -1.83 4.22
C GLY A 75 -15.55 -1.59 2.71
N ARG A 76 -16.67 -1.13 2.13
CA ARG A 76 -16.69 -0.74 0.70
C ARG A 76 -15.73 0.41 0.46
N GLY A 77 -14.70 0.16 -0.35
CA GLY A 77 -13.66 1.14 -0.68
C GLY A 77 -12.83 1.61 0.51
N ARG A 78 -12.77 0.84 1.61
CA ARG A 78 -11.97 1.16 2.79
C ARG A 78 -11.10 -0.02 3.18
N PHE A 79 -9.89 0.28 3.64
CA PHE A 79 -8.95 -0.72 4.11
C PHE A 79 -8.05 -0.13 5.20
N ARG A 80 -7.39 -1.04 5.94
CA ARG A 80 -6.48 -0.72 7.02
C ARG A 80 -5.11 -1.31 6.74
N LEU A 81 -4.07 -0.50 6.97
CA LEU A 81 -2.69 -0.95 7.05
C LEU A 81 -2.44 -1.50 8.45
N ILE A 82 -2.00 -2.75 8.53
CA ILE A 82 -1.59 -3.40 9.77
C ILE A 82 -0.08 -3.53 9.77
N VAL A 83 0.55 -2.88 10.75
CA VAL A 83 1.96 -3.00 11.02
C VAL A 83 2.13 -3.43 12.49
N PRO A 84 2.54 -4.68 12.78
CA PRO A 84 2.62 -5.23 14.13
C PRO A 84 3.87 -4.79 14.90
N GLY A 85 4.79 -4.03 14.27
CA GLY A 85 5.99 -3.51 14.91
C GLY A 85 6.41 -2.18 14.27
N PRO A 86 7.45 -1.50 14.79
CA PRO A 86 7.92 -0.24 14.22
C PRO A 86 8.39 -0.42 12.76
N VAL A 87 7.95 0.48 11.87
CA VAL A 87 8.47 0.57 10.49
C VAL A 87 9.61 1.57 10.45
N GLU A 88 10.76 1.13 9.97
CA GLU A 88 11.85 2.03 9.57
C GLU A 88 11.85 2.16 8.04
N LEU A 89 11.68 3.40 7.56
CA LEU A 89 11.78 3.73 6.13
C LEU A 89 13.20 4.17 5.82
N VAL A 90 13.93 3.33 5.10
CA VAL A 90 15.29 3.64 4.66
C VAL A 90 15.22 4.19 3.22
N PRO A 91 15.72 5.41 2.95
CA PRO A 91 15.83 5.90 1.58
C PRO A 91 16.80 5.02 0.79
N SER A 92 16.41 4.64 -0.43
CA SER A 92 17.26 3.95 -1.41
C SER A 92 18.15 4.94 -2.16
#